data_AF-D1Q081-F1
#
_entry.id   AF-D1Q081-F1
#
_cell.length_a   1.000
_cell.length_b   1.000
_cell.length_c   1.000
_cell.angle_alpha   90.00
_cell.angle_beta   90.00
_cell.angle_gamma   90.00
#
_symmetry.space_group_name_H-M   'P 1'
#
loop_
_entity.id
_entity.type
_entity.pdbx_description
1 polymer ?
#
loop_
_entity_poly.entity_id
_entity_poly.type
_entity_poly.pdbx_seq_one_letter_code
_entity_poly.pdbx_strand_id
1 'polypeptide(L)'
;MEKKYRLLENDTITADGRTLYRIEALRDFVDVKKGDKGGYVESEDNLSHAGKCWVYGDTCVYGNDWVHGDAWVWGHAIVRDGKVTSGVMDH
;
A
#
# COMPACT_ATOMS: atom_id res chain seq x y z
N MET A 1 12.35 -14.05 -0.57
CA MET A 1 12.03 -13.01 0.44
C MET A 1 10.72 -13.39 1.11
N GLU A 2 10.59 -13.13 2.40
CA GLU A 2 9.32 -13.30 3.12
C GLU A 2 8.33 -12.20 2.72
N LYS A 3 7.08 -12.57 2.40
CA LYS A 3 6.05 -11.58 2.06
C LYS A 3 5.69 -10.74 3.28
N LYS A 4 5.60 -9.43 3.10
CA LYS A 4 5.21 -8.48 4.15
C LYS A 4 3.70 -8.37 4.32
N TYR A 5 2.95 -8.52 3.23
CA TYR A 5 1.51 -8.40 3.20
C TYR A 5 0.91 -9.30 2.11
N ARG A 6 -0.41 -9.44 2.11
CA ARG A 6 -1.21 -10.05 1.04
C ARG A 6 -2.29 -9.10 0.54
N LEU A 7 -2.73 -9.31 -0.69
CA LEU A 7 -3.90 -8.66 -1.26
C LEU A 7 -5.16 -9.44 -0.86
N LEU A 8 -6.22 -8.73 -0.45
CA LEU A 8 -7.50 -9.33 -0.08
C LEU A 8 -8.47 -9.26 -1.26
N GLU A 9 -8.68 -10.40 -1.94
CA GLU A 9 -9.59 -10.50 -3.10
C GLU A 9 -11.06 -10.24 -2.75
N ASN A 10 -11.43 -10.39 -1.48
CA ASN A 10 -12.77 -10.14 -0.96
C ASN A 10 -12.99 -8.70 -0.46
N ASP A 11 -11.95 -7.86 -0.46
CA ASP A 11 -11.98 -6.47 0.01
C ASP A 11 -11.34 -5.58 -1.06
N THR A 12 -12.18 -5.20 -2.04
CA THR A 12 -11.75 -4.49 -3.24
C THR A 12 -12.55 -3.23 -3.47
N ILE A 13 -11.94 -2.27 -4.16
CA ILE A 13 -12.59 -1.05 -4.65
C ILE A 13 -12.25 -0.85 -6.12
N THR A 14 -13.07 -0.06 -6.82
CA THR A 14 -12.78 0.36 -8.19
C THR A 14 -12.37 1.82 -8.19
N ALA A 15 -11.16 2.11 -8.68
CA ALA A 15 -10.65 3.46 -8.88
C ALA A 15 -10.17 3.60 -10.34
N ASP A 16 -10.66 4.61 -11.06
CA ASP A 16 -10.28 4.86 -12.47
C ASP A 16 -10.48 3.65 -13.40
N GLY A 17 -11.52 2.85 -13.16
CA GLY A 17 -11.78 1.62 -13.92
C GLY A 17 -10.82 0.46 -13.62
N ARG A 18 -9.95 0.59 -12.61
CA ARG A 18 -9.05 -0.45 -12.11
C ARG A 18 -9.56 -1.03 -10.80
N THR A 19 -9.29 -2.31 -10.57
CA THR A 19 -9.58 -2.98 -9.29
C THR A 19 -8.38 -2.85 -8.38
N LEU A 20 -8.59 -2.34 -7.17
CA LEU A 20 -7.58 -2.28 -6.13
C LEU A 20 -8.00 -3.18 -4.97
N TYR A 21 -7.00 -3.74 -4.29
CA TYR A 21 -7.15 -4.73 -3.24
C TYR A 21 -6.64 -4.17 -1.92
N ARG A 22 -7.39 -4.37 -0.84
CA ARG A 22 -6.95 -4.04 0.51
C ARG A 22 -5.70 -4.87 0.83
N ILE A 23 -4.68 -4.24 1.40
CA ILE A 23 -3.51 -4.96 1.90
C ILE A 23 -3.74 -5.42 3.35
N GLU A 24 -3.29 -6.63 3.67
CA GLU A 24 -3.26 -7.17 5.04
C GLU A 24 -1.84 -7.61 5.41
N ALA A 25 -1.33 -7.14 6.53
CA ALA A 25 0.02 -7.45 7.01
C ALA A 25 0.16 -8.93 7.39
N LEU A 26 1.23 -9.57 6.91
CA LEU A 26 1.52 -10.98 7.20
C LEU A 26 2.47 -11.17 8.38
N ARG A 27 3.14 -10.10 8.81
CA ARG A 27 4.11 -10.08 9.92
C ARG A 27 4.15 -8.70 10.57
N ASP A 28 4.69 -8.63 11.77
CA ASP A 28 4.94 -7.38 12.49
C ASP A 28 6.12 -6.61 11.88
N PHE A 29 5.98 -5.29 11.72
CA PHE A 29 7.06 -4.38 11.36
C PHE A 29 6.72 -2.94 11.73
N VAL A 30 7.70 -2.19 12.27
CA VAL A 30 7.49 -0.82 12.78
C VAL A 30 6.31 -0.79 13.77
N ASP A 31 5.22 -0.12 13.42
CA ASP A 31 3.98 0.05 14.15
C ASP A 31 2.84 -0.82 13.61
N VAL A 32 3.07 -1.56 12.52
CA VAL A 32 2.10 -2.47 11.90
C VAL A 32 2.23 -3.88 12.50
N LYS A 33 1.09 -4.47 12.86
CA LYS A 33 0.95 -5.83 13.40
C LYS A 33 0.44 -6.80 12.35
N LYS A 34 0.81 -8.07 12.49
CA LYS A 34 0.25 -9.14 11.67
C LYS A 34 -1.29 -9.13 11.76
N GLY A 35 -1.94 -9.11 10.61
CA GLY A 35 -3.39 -9.02 10.48
C GLY A 35 -3.92 -7.60 10.30
N ASP A 36 -3.09 -6.57 10.48
CA ASP A 36 -3.51 -5.18 10.26
C ASP A 36 -3.83 -4.94 8.78
N LYS A 37 -4.93 -4.23 8.54
CA LYS A 37 -5.34 -3.79 7.21
C LYS A 37 -4.77 -2.40 6.91
N GLY A 38 -4.05 -2.29 5.80
CA GLY A 38 -3.53 -1.02 5.26
C GLY A 38 -4.49 -0.42 4.22
N GLY A 39 -4.01 0.35 3.26
CA GLY A 39 -4.80 0.89 2.15
C GLY A 39 -5.01 -0.10 1.00
N TYR A 40 -5.26 0.45 -0.18
CA TYR A 40 -5.61 -0.27 -1.39
C TYR A 40 -4.50 -0.14 -2.44
N VAL A 41 -4.11 -1.27 -3.02
CA VAL A 41 -3.13 -1.31 -4.12
C VAL A 41 -3.66 -2.12 -5.29
N GLU A 42 -3.32 -1.75 -6.52
CA GLU A 42 -3.70 -2.52 -7.71
C GLU A 42 -2.97 -3.87 -7.79
N SER A 43 -1.68 -3.89 -7.44
CA SER A 43 -0.83 -5.06 -7.51
C SER A 43 0.30 -5.05 -6.47
N GLU A 44 1.03 -6.18 -6.36
CA GLU A 44 2.23 -6.25 -5.52
C GLU A 44 3.39 -5.36 -6.02
N ASP A 45 3.33 -4.86 -7.25
CA ASP A 45 4.33 -3.93 -7.79
C ASP A 45 4.20 -2.51 -7.20
N ASN A 46 3.01 -2.15 -6.71
CA ASN A 46 2.75 -0.83 -6.18
C ASN A 46 3.27 -0.61 -4.75
N LEU A 47 3.57 -1.67 -4.00
CA LEU A 47 4.10 -1.56 -2.63
C LEU A 47 5.16 -2.64 -2.37
N SER A 48 6.37 -2.24 -2.05
CA SER A 48 7.46 -3.19 -1.88
C SER A 48 7.25 -4.09 -0.66
N HIS A 49 7.52 -5.39 -0.81
CA HIS A 49 7.67 -6.30 0.33
C HIS A 49 8.97 -6.05 1.13
N ALA A 50 9.94 -5.34 0.56
CA ALA A 50 11.18 -4.95 1.22
C ALA A 50 11.02 -3.63 2.00
N GLY A 51 11.92 -3.42 2.97
CA GLY A 51 11.91 -2.22 3.81
C GLY A 51 10.66 -2.09 4.69
N LYS A 52 10.40 -0.87 5.15
CA LYS A 52 9.34 -0.53 6.11
C LYS A 52 8.15 0.19 5.49
N CYS A 53 8.11 0.29 4.15
CA CYS A 53 7.04 1.02 3.49
C CYS A 53 5.64 0.46 3.77
N TRP A 54 4.66 1.34 3.90
CA TRP A 54 3.29 0.95 4.19
C TRP A 54 2.29 1.98 3.69
N VAL A 55 1.11 1.49 3.32
CA VAL A 55 -0.03 2.31 2.95
C VAL A 55 -1.06 2.16 4.06
N TYR A 56 -1.39 3.25 4.75
CA TYR A 56 -2.34 3.28 5.86
C TYR A 56 -3.72 3.75 5.39
N GLY A 57 -4.74 3.45 6.20
CA GLY A 57 -6.09 3.99 6.01
C GLY A 57 -6.74 3.52 4.70
N ASP A 58 -7.40 4.44 4.00
CA ASP A 58 -8.10 4.17 2.74
C ASP A 58 -7.35 4.75 1.52
N THR A 59 -6.05 4.97 1.67
CA THR A 59 -5.19 5.44 0.58
C THR A 59 -5.18 4.44 -0.58
N CYS A 60 -5.17 4.94 -1.81
CA CYS A 60 -5.14 4.15 -3.05
C CYS A 60 -3.84 4.39 -3.81
N VAL A 61 -3.13 3.32 -4.16
CA VAL A 61 -1.91 3.36 -4.99
C VAL A 61 -2.07 2.42 -6.20
N TYR A 62 -2.01 2.96 -7.41
CA TYR A 62 -2.28 2.19 -8.62
C TYR A 62 -1.58 2.78 -9.85
N GLY A 63 -1.61 2.07 -10.98
CA GLY A 63 -0.88 2.47 -12.17
C GLY A 63 0.63 2.31 -11.99
N ASN A 64 1.40 3.28 -12.49
CA ASN A 64 2.86 3.22 -12.47
C ASN A 64 3.50 3.62 -11.12
N ASP A 65 2.69 3.86 -10.08
CA ASP A 65 3.21 4.17 -8.76
C ASP A 65 3.77 2.98 -8.04
N TRP A 66 4.88 3.20 -7.36
CA TRP A 66 5.39 2.27 -6.37
C TRP A 66 5.79 2.99 -5.08
N VAL A 67 5.59 2.32 -3.95
CA VAL A 67 6.06 2.73 -2.64
C VAL A 67 7.14 1.75 -2.19
N HIS A 68 8.34 2.24 -1.89
CA HIS A 68 9.46 1.40 -1.50
C HIS A 68 10.29 2.02 -0.37
N GLY A 69 11.24 1.25 0.17
CA GLY A 69 12.13 1.72 1.24
C GLY A 69 11.37 1.93 2.55
N ASP A 70 11.53 3.11 3.15
CA ASP A 70 10.92 3.50 4.43
C ASP A 70 9.78 4.53 4.26
N ALA A 71 9.16 4.58 3.08
CA ALA A 71 8.08 5.53 2.78
C ALA A 71 6.73 5.11 3.38
N TRP A 72 6.01 6.06 3.97
CA TRP A 72 4.67 5.86 4.55
C TRP A 72 3.66 6.78 3.88
N VAL A 73 2.54 6.21 3.46
CA VAL A 73 1.44 6.96 2.85
C VAL A 73 0.21 6.79 3.72
N TRP A 74 -0.41 7.89 4.12
CA TRP A 74 -1.57 7.88 5.00
C TRP A 74 -2.63 8.89 4.56
N GLY A 75 -3.84 8.72 5.10
CA GLY A 75 -5.01 9.56 4.78
C GLY A 75 -5.86 9.03 3.63
N HIS A 76 -6.67 9.92 3.05
CA HIS A 76 -7.47 9.66 1.85
C HIS A 76 -6.69 10.02 0.58
N ALA A 77 -5.45 9.54 0.49
CA ALA A 77 -4.57 9.87 -0.61
C ALA A 77 -4.81 8.99 -1.84
N ILE A 78 -4.74 9.62 -3.02
CA ILE A 78 -4.78 8.93 -4.31
C ILE A 78 -3.45 9.21 -4.99
N VAL A 79 -2.62 8.17 -5.13
CA VAL A 79 -1.31 8.26 -5.77
C VAL A 79 -1.43 7.64 -7.18
N ARG A 80 -1.10 8.45 -8.19
CA ARG A 80 -1.18 8.12 -9.63
C ARG A 80 0.05 8.62 -10.40
N ASP A 81 0.64 7.76 -11.22
CA ASP A 81 1.68 8.01 -12.22
C ASP A 81 2.95 8.71 -11.68
N GLY A 82 3.29 8.47 -10.41
CA GLY A 82 4.42 9.03 -9.69
C GLY A 82 5.32 7.98 -9.02
N LYS A 83 6.25 8.45 -8.18
CA LYS A 83 7.16 7.59 -7.42
C LYS A 83 7.26 8.13 -6.00
N VAL A 84 6.81 7.36 -5.01
CA VAL A 84 6.95 7.70 -3.60
C VAL A 84 8.22 7.02 -3.05
N THR A 85 9.32 7.77 -2.99
CA THR A 85 10.65 7.27 -2.62
C THR A 85 11.04 7.53 -1.17
N SER A 86 10.56 8.63 -0.60
CA SER A 86 10.78 9.02 0.79
C SER A 86 9.96 10.27 1.04
N GLY A 87 8.80 10.13 1.67
CA GLY A 87 7.92 11.26 1.89
C GLY A 87 6.63 10.80 2.56
N VAL A 88 6.34 11.46 3.67
CA VAL A 88 5.02 11.50 4.27
C VAL A 88 4.12 12.28 3.30
N MET A 89 3.10 11.65 2.73
CA MET A 89 2.09 12.38 1.96
C MET A 89 0.96 12.76 2.92
N ASP A 90 1.07 13.94 3.53
CA ASP A 90 -0.10 14.60 4.13
C ASP A 90 -0.84 15.34 3.01
N HIS A 91 -2.17 15.17 2.95
CA HIS A 91 -3.07 16.01 2.18
C HIS A 91 -3.66 17.09 3.08
#